data_AF-A0A2P2CIB6-F1
#
_entry.id   AF-A0A2P2CIB6-F1
#
_cell.length_a   1.000
_cell.length_b   1.000
_cell.length_c   1.000
_cell.angle_alpha   90.00
_cell.angle_beta   90.00
_cell.angle_gamma   90.00
#
_symmetry.space_group_name_H-M   'P 1'
#
loop_
_entity.id
_entity.type
_entity.pdbx_description
1 polymer ?
#
loop_
_entity_poly.entity_id
_entity_poly.type
_entity_poly.pdbx_seq_one_letter_code
_entity_poly.pdbx_strand_id
1 'polypeptide(L)'
;MCNRPDGGYIVVGVDDHGRPAHDQPVVAVRDFDSASLRAKVARYVDAPIHIVAQPHVVGGRDIVLIYVHPNADGLPVPMSADGQYVTGKGKNETVFTVGEVLIREGTSNIRLRYAHWHTLLTRYRERLQAEARRDVDALVRTVVDGLQSTEAALRVPQVPLDSRMEPITLSRAVVGALEAPTPIRIEQFLNTTVAEMQSSKGPDQRELWARALNAIAIVASQAALYRRQDVFERAVDALQRAYTSTGRNDDVGGSRETAERSLDVVLRIFAIGALLVRRKEWTLLPALVLHPIRVSDHYVYGSWIRHGSVRAARAGLLQSDDGRERGGQLISLAHSFVAREPALRPDYSDETDISPIEEMSDGDWLLNSMCEFDLWWCLIAAANRPIDSGIGATFNPSCAAFHQYRAQPALDAAASDAAVRSNAFGGAPDSAIADALAAVVHIAVGQSHQYGGWWDGLDASPTVKDFVRTHGTGADVPGY
;
A
#
# COMPACT_ATOMS: atom_id res chain seq x y z
N MET A 1 -16.50 -8.73 -32.47
CA MET A 1 -15.71 -9.97 -32.32
C MET A 1 -14.97 -10.01 -30.97
N CYS A 2 -14.25 -8.96 -30.55
CA CYS A 2 -13.54 -8.93 -29.24
C CYS A 2 -14.42 -9.22 -28.01
N ASN A 3 -15.71 -8.85 -28.02
CA ASN A 3 -16.68 -9.15 -26.95
C ASN A 3 -17.25 -10.59 -26.97
N ARG A 4 -16.74 -11.46 -27.85
CA ARG A 4 -17.04 -12.89 -27.84
C ARG A 4 -15.97 -13.59 -26.97
N PRO A 5 -16.33 -14.66 -26.23
CA PRO A 5 -15.37 -15.40 -25.42
C PRO A 5 -14.11 -15.74 -26.21
N ASP A 6 -14.21 -16.31 -27.40
CA ASP A 6 -13.04 -16.75 -28.19
C ASP A 6 -12.60 -15.75 -29.26
N GLY A 7 -13.09 -14.52 -29.20
CA GLY A 7 -12.89 -13.56 -30.28
C GLY A 7 -13.59 -14.00 -31.56
N GLY A 8 -12.92 -13.84 -32.70
CA GLY A 8 -13.42 -14.38 -33.97
C GLY A 8 -12.59 -14.02 -35.19
N TYR A 9 -12.86 -14.73 -36.28
CA TYR A 9 -12.23 -14.52 -37.58
C TYR A 9 -13.14 -13.71 -38.50
N ILE A 10 -12.52 -12.86 -39.32
CA ILE A 10 -13.13 -12.13 -40.42
C ILE A 10 -12.36 -12.53 -41.68
N VAL A 11 -13.06 -12.97 -42.71
CA VAL A 11 -12.48 -13.32 -44.00
C VAL A 11 -12.89 -12.26 -45.01
N VAL A 12 -11.91 -11.65 -45.68
CA VAL A 12 -12.12 -10.58 -46.66
C VAL A 12 -11.69 -11.07 -48.04
N GLY A 13 -12.52 -10.82 -49.06
CA GLY A 13 -12.28 -11.28 -50.44
C GLY A 13 -13.08 -12.53 -50.83
N VAL A 14 -14.06 -12.92 -50.02
CA VAL A 14 -14.98 -14.03 -50.26
C VAL A 14 -16.44 -13.55 -50.36
N ASP A 15 -17.28 -14.33 -51.04
CA ASP A 15 -18.73 -14.16 -51.06
C ASP A 15 -19.40 -14.78 -49.81
N ASP A 16 -20.72 -14.60 -49.68
CA ASP A 16 -21.52 -15.16 -48.57
C ASP A 16 -21.58 -16.70 -48.56
N HIS A 17 -21.08 -17.36 -49.62
CA HIS A 17 -20.94 -18.81 -49.73
C HIS A 17 -19.50 -19.29 -49.43
N GLY A 18 -18.60 -18.38 -49.04
CA GLY A 18 -17.21 -18.68 -48.72
C GLY A 18 -16.33 -18.95 -49.93
N ARG A 19 -16.77 -18.60 -51.15
CA ARG A 19 -15.98 -18.71 -52.38
C ARG A 19 -15.25 -17.40 -52.65
N PRO A 20 -14.07 -17.41 -53.31
CA PRO A 20 -13.41 -16.17 -53.71
C PRO A 20 -14.34 -15.30 -54.56
N ALA A 21 -14.52 -14.03 -54.18
CA ALA A 21 -15.50 -13.12 -54.79
C ALA A 21 -15.04 -12.62 -56.16
N HIS A 22 -15.06 -13.49 -57.18
CA HIS A 22 -14.52 -13.19 -58.52
C HIS A 22 -15.21 -12.02 -59.24
N ASP A 23 -16.44 -11.69 -58.83
CA ASP A 23 -17.30 -10.62 -59.34
C ASP A 23 -17.00 -9.22 -58.76
N GLN A 24 -16.15 -9.13 -57.73
CA GLN A 24 -15.76 -7.86 -57.08
C GLN A 24 -14.34 -7.41 -57.48
N PRO A 25 -13.91 -6.18 -57.14
CA PRO A 25 -12.51 -5.78 -57.21
C PRO A 25 -11.60 -6.62 -56.29
N VAL A 26 -10.33 -6.82 -56.69
CA VAL A 26 -9.34 -7.56 -55.89
C VAL A 26 -9.03 -6.79 -54.60
N VAL A 27 -8.88 -7.51 -53.49
CA VAL A 27 -8.55 -6.94 -52.19
C VAL A 27 -7.16 -6.32 -52.22
N ALA A 28 -7.04 -5.04 -51.84
CA ALA A 28 -5.76 -4.40 -51.66
C ALA A 28 -5.11 -4.89 -50.36
N VAL A 29 -4.32 -5.97 -50.43
CA VAL A 29 -3.69 -6.64 -49.28
C VAL A 29 -2.93 -5.67 -48.35
N ARG A 30 -2.30 -4.62 -48.92
CA ARG A 30 -1.56 -3.60 -48.17
C ARG A 30 -2.42 -2.85 -47.14
N ASP A 31 -3.73 -2.78 -47.34
CA ASP A 31 -4.64 -2.04 -46.45
C ASP A 31 -5.00 -2.84 -45.18
N PHE A 32 -4.57 -4.10 -45.10
CA PHE A 32 -4.89 -5.05 -44.04
C PHE A 32 -3.69 -5.48 -43.21
N ASP A 33 -2.68 -4.61 -43.06
CA ASP A 33 -1.63 -4.86 -42.08
C ASP A 33 -2.19 -4.77 -40.64
N SER A 34 -1.73 -5.66 -39.77
CA SER A 34 -2.23 -5.79 -38.39
C SER A 34 -2.13 -4.48 -37.58
N ALA A 35 -1.08 -3.68 -37.81
CA ALA A 35 -0.83 -2.45 -37.08
C ALA A 35 -1.80 -1.33 -37.49
N SER A 36 -2.05 -1.15 -38.78
CA SER A 36 -3.02 -0.19 -39.30
C SER A 36 -4.44 -0.58 -38.91
N LEU A 37 -4.80 -1.87 -38.95
CA LEU A 37 -6.11 -2.33 -38.47
C LEU A 37 -6.30 -2.03 -36.99
N ARG A 38 -5.27 -2.31 -36.16
CA ARG A 38 -5.28 -1.96 -34.74
C ARG A 38 -5.45 -0.46 -34.53
N ALA A 39 -4.67 0.37 -35.24
CA ALA A 39 -4.75 1.83 -35.13
C ALA A 39 -6.12 2.39 -35.56
N LYS A 40 -6.77 1.79 -36.56
CA LYS A 40 -8.13 2.14 -36.99
C LYS A 40 -9.16 1.80 -35.92
N VAL A 41 -9.12 0.58 -35.37
CA VAL A 41 -10.11 0.11 -34.39
C VAL A 41 -9.92 0.80 -33.03
N ALA A 42 -8.69 1.06 -32.60
CA ALA A 42 -8.38 1.71 -31.32
C ALA A 42 -9.02 3.10 -31.16
N ARG A 43 -9.39 3.77 -32.27
CA ARG A 43 -10.09 5.06 -32.24
C ARG A 43 -11.55 4.95 -31.81
N TYR A 44 -12.12 3.75 -31.86
CA TYR A 44 -13.55 3.51 -31.63
C TYR A 44 -13.82 2.63 -30.42
N VAL A 45 -12.80 2.11 -29.72
CA VAL A 45 -12.97 1.25 -28.55
C VAL A 45 -12.15 1.74 -27.37
N ASP A 46 -12.67 1.58 -26.16
CA ASP A 46 -11.96 1.90 -24.91
C ASP A 46 -11.42 0.62 -24.26
N ALA A 47 -10.54 -0.10 -24.97
CA ALA A 47 -9.87 -1.28 -24.46
C ALA A 47 -8.60 -1.64 -25.27
N PRO A 48 -7.63 -2.34 -24.66
CA PRO A 48 -6.54 -2.97 -25.41
C PRO A 48 -7.07 -4.01 -26.41
N ILE A 49 -6.84 -3.78 -27.70
CA ILE A 49 -7.23 -4.71 -28.77
C ILE A 49 -6.03 -5.45 -29.34
N HIS A 50 -6.17 -6.74 -29.64
CA HIS A 50 -5.15 -7.52 -30.36
C HIS A 50 -5.75 -8.09 -31.65
N ILE A 51 -5.19 -7.68 -32.78
CA ILE A 51 -5.66 -8.05 -34.12
C ILE A 51 -4.47 -8.59 -34.91
N VAL A 52 -4.65 -9.74 -35.53
CA VAL A 52 -3.66 -10.37 -36.42
C VAL A 52 -4.33 -10.53 -37.78
N ALA A 53 -3.72 -10.03 -38.84
CA ALA A 53 -4.18 -10.18 -40.19
C ALA A 53 -3.10 -10.83 -41.06
N GLN A 54 -3.51 -11.78 -41.90
CA GLN A 54 -2.64 -12.50 -42.81
C GLN A 54 -3.29 -12.68 -44.19
N PRO A 55 -2.60 -12.29 -45.28
CA PRO A 55 -3.07 -12.55 -46.64
C PRO A 55 -2.74 -13.97 -47.10
N HIS A 56 -3.61 -14.50 -47.95
CA HIS A 56 -3.52 -15.82 -48.56
C HIS A 56 -3.97 -15.73 -50.02
N VAL A 57 -3.44 -16.62 -50.88
CA VAL A 57 -3.92 -16.78 -52.25
C VAL A 57 -4.74 -18.07 -52.33
N VAL A 58 -6.01 -17.96 -52.71
CA VAL A 58 -6.94 -19.09 -52.84
C VAL A 58 -7.69 -18.96 -54.16
N GLY A 59 -7.69 -20.01 -54.98
CA GLY A 59 -8.33 -19.96 -56.31
C GLY A 59 -7.75 -18.88 -57.23
N GLY A 60 -6.47 -18.53 -57.05
CA GLY A 60 -5.80 -17.47 -57.82
C GLY A 60 -6.18 -16.04 -57.42
N ARG A 61 -6.84 -15.85 -56.26
CA ARG A 61 -7.29 -14.55 -55.76
C ARG A 61 -6.80 -14.30 -54.34
N ASP A 62 -6.45 -13.05 -54.05
CA ASP A 62 -6.03 -12.62 -52.72
C ASP A 62 -7.22 -12.57 -51.74
N ILE A 63 -7.07 -13.23 -50.60
CA ILE A 63 -8.00 -13.28 -49.47
C ILE A 63 -7.24 -12.89 -48.22
N VAL A 64 -7.85 -12.09 -47.34
CA VAL A 64 -7.25 -11.74 -46.05
C VAL A 64 -8.03 -12.40 -44.92
N LEU A 65 -7.31 -13.14 -44.07
CA LEU A 65 -7.83 -13.66 -42.83
C LEU A 65 -7.43 -12.73 -41.68
N ILE A 66 -8.42 -12.21 -40.96
CA ILE A 66 -8.22 -11.33 -39.81
C ILE A 66 -8.73 -12.06 -38.57
N TYR A 67 -7.86 -12.30 -37.61
CA TYR A 67 -8.21 -12.79 -36.30
C TYR A 67 -8.27 -11.63 -35.30
N VAL A 68 -9.44 -11.42 -34.72
CA VAL A 68 -9.66 -10.47 -33.63
C VAL A 68 -9.65 -11.26 -32.34
N HIS A 69 -8.62 -11.07 -31.53
CA HIS A 69 -8.55 -11.72 -30.23
C HIS A 69 -9.65 -11.20 -29.30
N PRO A 70 -10.13 -12.06 -28.38
CA PRO A 70 -10.90 -11.60 -27.24
C PRO A 70 -10.06 -10.68 -26.35
N ASN A 71 -10.72 -9.81 -25.58
CA ASN A 71 -10.04 -8.95 -24.63
C ASN A 71 -9.36 -9.79 -23.52
N ALA A 72 -8.16 -9.41 -23.11
CA ALA A 72 -7.31 -10.22 -22.24
C ALA A 72 -7.76 -10.25 -20.77
N ASP A 73 -8.41 -9.18 -20.32
CA ASP A 73 -9.00 -9.06 -18.97
C ASP A 73 -10.38 -9.74 -18.86
N GLY A 74 -11.00 -10.11 -19.99
CA GLY A 74 -12.35 -10.67 -20.03
C GLY A 74 -13.47 -9.66 -19.75
N LEU A 75 -13.16 -8.36 -19.71
CA LEU A 75 -14.13 -7.29 -19.52
C LEU A 75 -14.76 -6.88 -20.86
N PRO A 76 -16.02 -6.38 -20.84
CA PRO A 76 -16.65 -5.85 -22.03
C PRO A 76 -15.87 -4.66 -22.59
N VAL A 77 -15.79 -4.59 -23.91
CA VAL A 77 -15.16 -3.51 -24.68
C VAL A 77 -16.25 -2.54 -25.16
N PRO A 78 -16.39 -1.35 -24.54
CA PRO A 78 -17.34 -0.34 -24.99
C PRO A 78 -16.77 0.50 -26.14
N MET A 79 -17.66 1.12 -26.90
CA MET A 79 -17.28 2.09 -27.94
C MET A 79 -16.82 3.41 -27.31
N SER A 80 -15.71 3.97 -27.78
CA SER A 80 -15.17 5.26 -27.29
C SER A 80 -15.61 6.47 -28.11
N ALA A 81 -16.25 6.25 -29.26
CA ALA A 81 -16.73 7.30 -30.15
C ALA A 81 -17.99 6.87 -30.91
N ASP A 82 -18.72 7.84 -31.46
CA ASP A 82 -19.84 7.58 -32.35
C ASP A 82 -19.35 7.08 -33.72
N GLY A 83 -19.95 6.00 -34.21
CA GLY A 83 -19.72 5.47 -35.55
C GLY A 83 -20.77 6.00 -36.52
N GLN A 84 -20.41 7.00 -37.32
CA GLN A 84 -21.33 7.63 -38.28
C GLN A 84 -20.76 7.63 -39.69
N TYR A 85 -21.61 7.44 -40.70
CA TYR A 85 -21.22 7.58 -42.10
C TYR A 85 -22.33 8.25 -42.93
N VAL A 86 -21.93 8.89 -44.03
CA VAL A 86 -22.86 9.52 -44.97
C VAL A 86 -23.29 8.46 -45.99
N THR A 87 -24.59 8.18 -46.05
CA THR A 87 -25.17 7.29 -47.06
C THR A 87 -25.08 7.93 -48.46
N GLY A 88 -25.18 7.13 -49.54
CA GLY A 88 -25.18 7.64 -50.92
C GLY A 88 -26.29 8.65 -51.27
N LYS A 89 -27.23 8.90 -50.35
CA LYS A 89 -28.30 9.91 -50.45
C LYS A 89 -28.02 11.17 -49.59
N GLY A 90 -26.82 11.33 -49.05
CA GLY A 90 -26.41 12.49 -48.24
C GLY A 90 -26.93 12.50 -46.80
N LYS A 91 -27.56 11.41 -46.32
CA LYS A 91 -28.06 11.29 -44.95
C LYS A 91 -27.00 10.66 -44.06
N ASN A 92 -26.73 11.26 -42.90
CA ASN A 92 -25.89 10.67 -41.84
C ASN A 92 -26.63 9.49 -41.20
N GLU A 93 -25.96 8.35 -41.13
CA GLU A 93 -26.42 7.14 -40.46
C GLU A 93 -25.46 6.79 -39.33
N THR A 94 -26.00 6.59 -38.13
CA THR A 94 -25.26 6.18 -36.94
C THR A 94 -25.35 4.67 -36.79
N VAL A 95 -24.19 4.01 -36.81
CA VAL A 95 -24.05 2.55 -36.68
C VAL A 95 -23.92 2.15 -35.21
N PHE A 96 -23.27 2.98 -34.40
CA PHE A 96 -23.11 2.81 -32.96
C PHE A 96 -22.82 4.15 -32.28
N THR A 97 -23.08 4.23 -30.98
CA THR A 97 -22.79 5.43 -30.16
C THR A 97 -21.76 5.13 -29.08
N VAL A 98 -21.12 6.18 -28.57
CA VAL A 98 -20.22 6.09 -27.41
C VAL A 98 -20.88 5.36 -26.23
N GLY A 99 -20.10 4.53 -25.54
CA GLY A 99 -20.54 3.72 -24.40
C GLY A 99 -21.27 2.42 -24.77
N GLU A 100 -21.69 2.23 -26.01
CA GLU A 100 -22.34 0.99 -26.42
C GLU A 100 -21.37 -0.20 -26.41
N VAL A 101 -21.84 -1.34 -25.90
CA VAL A 101 -21.13 -2.62 -26.04
C VAL A 101 -21.84 -3.42 -27.12
N LEU A 102 -21.12 -3.70 -28.21
CA LEU A 102 -21.64 -4.52 -29.31
C LEU A 102 -21.16 -5.96 -29.24
N ILE A 103 -22.05 -6.89 -29.52
CA ILE A 103 -21.79 -8.32 -29.60
C ILE A 103 -22.14 -8.84 -30.99
N ARG A 104 -21.34 -9.78 -31.49
CA ARG A 104 -21.65 -10.51 -32.72
C ARG A 104 -22.64 -11.64 -32.41
N GLU A 105 -23.80 -11.61 -33.06
CA GLU A 105 -24.78 -12.70 -33.04
C GLU A 105 -25.10 -13.09 -34.49
N GLY A 106 -24.73 -14.30 -34.89
CA GLY A 106 -24.81 -14.75 -36.28
C GLY A 106 -24.03 -13.82 -37.24
N THR A 107 -24.74 -13.28 -38.24
CA THR A 107 -24.19 -12.37 -39.26
C THR A 107 -24.29 -10.89 -38.86
N SER A 108 -24.87 -10.56 -37.71
CA SER A 108 -25.13 -9.18 -37.28
C SER A 108 -24.37 -8.78 -36.03
N ASN A 109 -24.05 -7.50 -35.91
CA ASN A 109 -23.62 -6.90 -34.65
C ASN A 109 -24.84 -6.31 -33.97
N ILE A 110 -25.05 -6.65 -32.70
CA ILE A 110 -26.20 -6.20 -31.92
C ILE A 110 -25.73 -5.57 -30.62
N ARG A 111 -26.60 -4.76 -30.02
CA ARG A 111 -26.36 -4.17 -28.69
C ARG A 111 -26.38 -5.26 -27.62
N LEU A 112 -25.52 -5.08 -26.61
CA LEU A 112 -25.51 -5.89 -25.40
C LEU A 112 -26.92 -5.88 -24.75
N ARG A 113 -27.42 -7.07 -24.42
CA ARG A 113 -28.67 -7.28 -23.68
C ARG A 113 -28.37 -8.10 -22.44
N TYR A 114 -29.29 -8.09 -21.48
CA TYR A 114 -29.12 -8.80 -20.22
C TYR A 114 -28.71 -10.28 -20.40
N ALA A 115 -29.34 -10.97 -21.36
CA ALA A 115 -29.07 -12.38 -21.66
C ALA A 115 -27.61 -12.68 -22.07
N HIS A 116 -26.85 -11.68 -22.53
CA HIS A 116 -25.48 -11.88 -22.98
C HIS A 116 -24.45 -11.76 -21.84
N TRP A 117 -24.82 -11.20 -20.67
CA TRP A 117 -23.88 -10.96 -19.57
C TRP A 117 -23.19 -12.23 -19.09
N HIS A 118 -23.95 -13.33 -18.96
CA HIS A 118 -23.39 -14.59 -18.49
C HIS A 118 -22.27 -15.09 -19.40
N THR A 119 -22.51 -15.08 -20.72
CA THR A 119 -21.54 -15.52 -21.73
C THR A 119 -20.36 -14.57 -21.82
N LEU A 120 -20.61 -13.25 -21.76
CA LEU A 120 -19.57 -12.23 -21.86
C LEU A 120 -18.59 -12.31 -20.67
N LEU A 121 -19.10 -12.55 -19.46
CA LEU A 121 -18.29 -12.65 -18.24
C LEU A 121 -17.72 -14.05 -17.98
N THR A 122 -17.94 -15.03 -18.85
CA THR A 122 -17.42 -16.39 -18.67
C THR A 122 -15.91 -16.40 -18.50
N ARG A 123 -15.15 -15.70 -19.36
CA ARG A 123 -13.69 -15.65 -19.27
C ARG A 123 -13.19 -14.96 -18.01
N TYR A 124 -13.82 -13.86 -17.62
CA TYR A 124 -13.49 -13.17 -16.38
C TYR A 124 -13.70 -14.10 -15.16
N ARG A 125 -14.82 -14.82 -15.12
CA ARG A 125 -15.12 -15.79 -14.07
C ARG A 125 -14.19 -17.00 -14.07
N GLU A 126 -13.87 -17.56 -15.23
CA GLU A 126 -12.91 -18.68 -15.35
C GLU A 126 -11.52 -18.26 -14.86
N ARG A 127 -11.11 -17.02 -15.17
CA ARG A 127 -9.85 -16.45 -14.68
C ARG A 127 -9.87 -16.28 -13.16
N LEU A 128 -10.92 -15.69 -12.60
CA LEU A 128 -11.08 -15.57 -11.14
C LEU A 128 -11.09 -16.94 -10.45
N GLN A 129 -11.76 -17.93 -11.03
CA GLN A 129 -11.77 -19.30 -10.51
C GLN A 129 -10.39 -19.96 -10.60
N ALA A 130 -9.64 -19.72 -11.67
CA ALA A 130 -8.30 -20.24 -11.82
C ALA A 130 -7.30 -19.56 -10.85
N GLU A 131 -7.46 -18.26 -10.60
CA GLU A 131 -6.72 -17.52 -9.57
C GLU A 131 -7.04 -18.05 -8.17
N ALA A 132 -8.32 -18.17 -7.81
CA ALA A 132 -8.75 -18.73 -6.54
C ALA A 132 -8.27 -20.19 -6.33
N ARG A 133 -8.29 -21.02 -7.39
CA ARG A 133 -7.76 -22.39 -7.32
C ARG A 133 -6.25 -22.39 -7.08
N ARG A 134 -5.48 -21.51 -7.73
CA ARG A 134 -4.04 -21.38 -7.48
C ARG A 134 -3.75 -20.99 -6.03
N ASP A 135 -4.54 -20.08 -5.46
CA ASP A 135 -4.40 -19.68 -4.05
C ASP A 135 -4.74 -20.83 -3.10
N VAL A 136 -5.82 -21.56 -3.36
CA VAL A 136 -6.20 -22.76 -2.59
C VAL A 136 -5.15 -23.86 -2.70
N ASP A 137 -4.68 -24.17 -3.90
CA ASP A 137 -3.64 -25.19 -4.12
C ASP A 137 -2.33 -24.81 -3.42
N ALA A 138 -1.99 -23.52 -3.40
CA ALA A 138 -0.83 -23.03 -2.68
C ALA A 138 -1.03 -23.18 -1.16
N LEU A 139 -2.19 -22.79 -0.61
CA LEU A 139 -2.51 -23.00 0.80
C LEU A 139 -2.49 -24.48 1.19
N VAL A 140 -3.05 -25.36 0.35
CA VAL A 140 -3.04 -26.81 0.57
C VAL A 140 -1.61 -27.35 0.57
N ARG A 141 -0.75 -26.93 -0.37
CA ARG A 141 0.68 -27.31 -0.35
C ARG A 141 1.34 -26.85 0.94
N THR A 142 1.13 -25.60 1.36
CA THR A 142 1.70 -25.10 2.61
C THR A 142 1.21 -25.89 3.84
N VAL A 143 -0.06 -26.32 3.85
CA VAL A 143 -0.60 -27.21 4.90
C VAL A 143 0.04 -28.60 4.85
N VAL A 144 0.16 -29.20 3.67
CA VAL A 144 0.77 -30.52 3.47
C VAL A 144 2.25 -30.51 3.87
N ASP A 145 3.01 -29.49 3.46
CA ASP A 145 4.41 -29.29 3.86
C ASP A 145 4.51 -29.07 5.38
N GLY A 146 3.55 -28.34 5.95
CA GLY A 146 3.42 -28.14 7.40
C GLY A 146 3.20 -29.45 8.17
N LEU A 147 2.37 -30.36 7.63
CA LEU A 147 2.10 -31.69 8.19
C LEU A 147 3.28 -32.66 8.01
N GLN A 148 3.93 -32.66 6.86
CA GLN A 148 5.09 -33.53 6.58
C GLN A 148 6.32 -33.13 7.41
N SER A 149 6.51 -31.83 7.66
CA SER A 149 7.56 -31.34 8.58
C SER A 149 7.29 -31.66 10.06
N THR A 150 6.08 -32.15 10.41
CA THR A 150 5.71 -32.54 11.78
C THR A 150 5.82 -34.05 12.05
N GLU A 151 6.27 -34.88 11.10
CA GLU A 151 6.38 -36.35 11.28
C GLU A 151 7.43 -36.81 12.32
N ALA A 152 8.09 -35.90 13.03
CA ALA A 152 8.87 -36.23 14.22
C ALA A 152 8.09 -35.90 15.52
N ALA A 153 7.34 -36.89 16.01
CA ALA A 153 6.83 -37.08 17.37
C ALA A 153 6.05 -35.92 18.07
N LEU A 154 4.78 -36.19 18.37
CA LEU A 154 3.97 -35.56 19.44
C LEU A 154 3.72 -34.04 19.38
N ARG A 155 3.87 -33.38 18.24
CA ARG A 155 3.55 -31.94 18.12
C ARG A 155 2.16 -31.71 17.54
N VAL A 156 1.39 -30.85 18.23
CA VAL A 156 0.10 -30.29 17.79
C VAL A 156 0.21 -29.83 16.33
N PRO A 157 -0.74 -30.15 15.43
CA PRO A 157 -0.73 -29.66 14.04
C PRO A 157 -0.56 -28.14 14.04
N GLN A 158 0.55 -27.66 13.47
CA GLN A 158 0.89 -26.25 13.45
C GLN A 158 0.38 -25.64 12.15
N VAL A 159 -0.51 -24.65 12.26
CA VAL A 159 -1.06 -23.91 11.10
C VAL A 159 0.09 -23.24 10.35
N PRO A 160 0.20 -23.41 9.01
CA PRO A 160 1.22 -22.72 8.24
C PRO A 160 1.02 -21.20 8.28
N LEU A 161 2.11 -20.43 8.11
CA LEU A 161 2.04 -18.98 7.96
C LEU A 161 2.17 -18.62 6.48
N ASP A 162 1.21 -17.86 5.95
CA ASP A 162 1.20 -17.41 4.56
C ASP A 162 0.67 -15.97 4.49
N SER A 163 1.34 -15.12 3.72
CA SER A 163 1.05 -13.68 3.62
C SER A 163 -0.26 -13.39 2.88
N ARG A 164 -0.81 -14.40 2.18
CA ARG A 164 -2.09 -14.35 1.47
C ARG A 164 -3.28 -14.79 2.33
N MET A 165 -3.03 -15.22 3.57
CA MET A 165 -4.11 -15.46 4.52
C MET A 165 -4.89 -14.17 4.76
N GLU A 166 -6.18 -14.33 5.04
CA GLU A 166 -6.98 -13.23 5.55
C GLU A 166 -6.33 -12.70 6.86
N PRO A 167 -6.22 -11.37 7.06
CA PRO A 167 -5.47 -10.77 8.16
C PRO A 167 -5.79 -11.31 9.57
N ILE A 168 -7.07 -11.50 9.91
CA ILE A 168 -7.47 -12.03 11.21
C ILE A 168 -7.07 -13.50 11.37
N THR A 169 -7.17 -14.28 10.29
CA THR A 169 -6.72 -15.67 10.24
C THR A 169 -5.20 -15.76 10.44
N LEU A 170 -4.44 -14.91 9.74
CA LEU A 170 -2.99 -14.82 9.92
C LEU A 170 -2.64 -14.44 11.36
N SER A 171 -3.33 -13.44 11.92
CA SER A 171 -3.15 -13.00 13.31
C SER A 171 -3.29 -14.17 14.29
N ARG A 172 -4.31 -15.02 14.13
CA ARG A 172 -4.51 -16.23 14.96
C ARG A 172 -3.41 -17.28 14.74
N ALA A 173 -2.98 -17.48 13.49
CA ALA A 173 -1.91 -18.42 13.17
C ALA A 173 -0.55 -17.98 13.77
N VAL A 174 -0.27 -16.67 13.74
CA VAL A 174 0.92 -16.07 14.36
C VAL A 174 0.90 -16.28 15.87
N VAL A 175 -0.25 -16.10 16.54
CA VAL A 175 -0.37 -16.40 17.99
C VAL A 175 0.03 -17.85 18.28
N GLY A 176 -0.51 -18.82 17.54
CA GLY A 176 -0.13 -20.22 17.70
C GLY A 176 1.36 -20.47 17.45
N ALA A 177 1.99 -19.74 16.52
CA ALA A 177 3.43 -19.83 16.28
C ALA A 177 4.27 -19.16 17.38
N LEU A 178 3.77 -18.13 18.06
CA LEU A 178 4.45 -17.46 19.17
C LEU A 178 4.50 -18.32 20.45
N GLU A 179 3.53 -19.23 20.62
CA GLU A 179 3.52 -20.22 21.70
C GLU A 179 4.58 -21.32 21.51
N ALA A 180 5.12 -21.47 20.30
CA ALA A 180 6.18 -22.42 20.04
C ALA A 180 7.52 -21.98 20.71
N PRO A 181 8.33 -22.93 21.22
CA PRO A 181 9.59 -22.60 21.88
C PRO A 181 10.63 -21.91 20.99
N THR A 182 10.55 -22.06 19.67
CA THR A 182 11.52 -21.48 18.72
C THR A 182 10.83 -20.58 17.70
N PRO A 183 11.40 -19.39 17.40
CA PRO A 183 10.80 -18.45 16.45
C PRO A 183 11.11 -18.78 14.97
N ILE A 184 11.73 -19.94 14.70
CA ILE A 184 12.27 -20.30 13.37
C ILE A 184 11.21 -20.20 12.26
N ARG A 185 9.98 -20.62 12.55
CA ARG A 185 8.88 -20.57 11.56
C ARG A 185 8.48 -19.14 11.23
N ILE A 186 8.42 -18.27 12.23
CA ILE A 186 8.12 -16.84 12.04
C ILE A 186 9.26 -16.19 11.27
N GLU A 187 10.52 -16.53 11.58
CA GLU A 187 11.68 -16.05 10.82
C GLU A 187 11.64 -16.49 9.36
N GLN A 188 11.38 -17.76 9.08
CA GLN A 188 11.22 -18.27 7.72
C GLN A 188 10.08 -17.55 7.00
N PHE A 189 8.94 -17.38 7.66
CA PHE A 189 7.80 -16.65 7.13
C PHE A 189 8.14 -15.19 6.76
N LEU A 190 8.79 -14.45 7.66
CA LEU A 190 9.22 -13.07 7.42
C LEU A 190 10.19 -12.98 6.24
N ASN A 191 11.17 -13.89 6.18
CA ASN A 191 12.15 -13.93 5.09
C ASN A 191 11.50 -14.24 3.74
N THR A 192 10.62 -15.23 3.68
CA THR A 192 9.86 -15.58 2.47
C THR A 192 8.97 -14.43 2.03
N THR A 193 8.23 -13.81 2.97
CA THR A 193 7.34 -12.67 2.69
C THR A 193 8.09 -11.50 2.06
N VAL A 194 9.26 -11.14 2.61
CA VAL A 194 10.11 -10.08 2.03
C VAL A 194 10.63 -10.46 0.64
N ALA A 195 11.06 -11.71 0.45
CA ALA A 195 11.59 -12.17 -0.84
C ALA A 195 10.51 -12.22 -1.95
N GLU A 196 9.31 -12.70 -1.65
CA GLU A 196 8.17 -12.72 -2.56
C GLU A 196 7.74 -11.30 -2.93
N MET A 197 7.66 -10.41 -1.94
CA MET A 197 7.35 -9.00 -2.13
C MET A 197 8.37 -8.31 -3.05
N GLN A 198 9.69 -8.55 -2.87
CA GLN A 198 10.75 -7.97 -3.69
C GLN A 198 10.83 -8.56 -5.11
N SER A 199 10.41 -9.81 -5.29
CA SER A 199 10.40 -10.49 -6.59
C SER A 199 9.11 -10.27 -7.40
N SER A 200 8.04 -9.80 -6.75
CA SER A 200 6.75 -9.50 -7.38
C SER A 200 6.88 -8.46 -8.50
N LYS A 201 6.25 -8.75 -9.65
CA LYS A 201 6.20 -7.90 -10.85
C LYS A 201 4.81 -7.98 -11.47
N GLY A 202 4.41 -6.92 -12.15
CA GLY A 202 3.16 -6.89 -12.93
C GLY A 202 2.04 -6.09 -12.25
N PRO A 203 0.80 -6.20 -12.77
CA PRO A 203 -0.31 -5.31 -12.38
C PRO A 203 -0.70 -5.43 -10.90
N ASP A 204 -0.53 -6.60 -10.29
CA ASP A 204 -0.96 -6.90 -8.92
C ASP A 204 0.13 -6.61 -7.87
N GLN A 205 1.28 -6.07 -8.28
CA GLN A 205 2.44 -5.84 -7.42
C GLN A 205 2.09 -4.99 -6.19
N ARG A 206 1.28 -3.95 -6.36
CA ARG A 206 0.88 -3.05 -5.28
C ARG A 206 0.06 -3.75 -4.21
N GLU A 207 -0.87 -4.61 -4.61
CA GLU A 207 -1.72 -5.35 -3.68
C GLU A 207 -0.92 -6.39 -2.90
N LEU A 208 -0.05 -7.15 -3.60
CA LEU A 208 0.86 -8.11 -2.97
C LEU A 208 1.79 -7.41 -1.97
N TRP A 209 2.30 -6.23 -2.32
CA TRP A 209 3.12 -5.42 -1.42
C TRP A 209 2.36 -5.01 -0.16
N ALA A 210 1.13 -4.50 -0.30
CA ALA A 210 0.30 -4.11 0.84
C ALA A 210 -0.01 -5.31 1.76
N ARG A 211 -0.34 -6.47 1.19
CA ARG A 211 -0.59 -7.71 1.95
C ARG A 211 0.66 -8.18 2.70
N ALA A 212 1.82 -8.18 2.06
CA ALA A 212 3.09 -8.54 2.68
C ALA A 212 3.45 -7.61 3.85
N LEU A 213 3.29 -6.30 3.68
CA LEU A 213 3.51 -5.33 4.76
C LEU A 213 2.53 -5.52 5.92
N ASN A 214 1.24 -5.77 5.64
CA ASN A 214 0.26 -6.07 6.67
C ASN A 214 0.65 -7.33 7.44
N ALA A 215 1.07 -8.39 6.74
CA ALA A 215 1.51 -9.63 7.36
C ALA A 215 2.70 -9.43 8.32
N ILE A 216 3.71 -8.66 7.90
CA ILE A 216 4.87 -8.34 8.75
C ILE A 216 4.42 -7.51 9.97
N ALA A 217 3.54 -6.51 9.77
CA ALA A 217 3.05 -5.65 10.84
C ALA A 217 2.16 -6.41 11.84
N ILE A 218 1.40 -7.41 11.40
CA ILE A 218 0.65 -8.34 12.26
C ILE A 218 1.63 -9.14 13.13
N VAL A 219 2.71 -9.67 12.56
CA VAL A 219 3.75 -10.36 13.33
C VAL A 219 4.35 -9.45 14.41
N ALA A 220 4.73 -8.22 14.05
CA ALA A 220 5.27 -7.25 15.01
C ALA A 220 4.25 -6.93 16.12
N SER A 221 3.00 -6.69 15.76
CA SER A 221 1.93 -6.34 16.70
C SER A 221 1.63 -7.48 17.68
N GLN A 222 1.55 -8.72 17.19
CA GLN A 222 1.38 -9.89 18.04
C GLN A 222 2.61 -10.16 18.90
N ALA A 223 3.83 -10.05 18.36
CA ALA A 223 5.05 -10.22 19.13
C ALA A 223 5.15 -9.21 20.28
N ALA A 224 4.73 -7.96 20.07
CA ALA A 224 4.64 -6.96 21.12
C ALA A 224 3.64 -7.36 22.23
N LEU A 225 2.44 -7.81 21.86
CA LEU A 225 1.42 -8.25 22.83
C LEU A 225 1.85 -9.44 23.68
N TYR A 226 2.54 -10.41 23.07
CA TYR A 226 3.03 -11.62 23.73
C TYR A 226 4.42 -11.43 24.33
N ARG A 227 4.96 -10.20 24.31
CA ARG A 227 6.28 -9.83 24.87
C ARG A 227 7.43 -10.69 24.33
N ARG A 228 7.36 -11.03 23.05
CA ARG A 228 8.39 -11.75 22.30
C ARG A 228 9.29 -10.76 21.58
N GLN A 229 10.17 -10.11 22.35
CA GLN A 229 11.08 -9.07 21.86
C GLN A 229 11.95 -9.57 20.68
N ASP A 230 12.45 -10.80 20.76
CA ASP A 230 13.23 -11.45 19.71
C ASP A 230 12.49 -11.53 18.36
N VAL A 231 11.18 -11.77 18.40
CA VAL A 231 10.33 -11.84 17.21
C VAL A 231 9.95 -10.44 16.73
N PHE A 232 9.68 -9.52 17.66
CA PHE A 232 9.39 -8.13 17.36
C PHE A 232 10.52 -7.48 16.56
N GLU A 233 11.77 -7.60 17.03
CA GLU A 233 12.94 -7.05 16.36
C GLU A 233 13.11 -7.62 14.95
N ARG A 234 12.94 -8.93 14.77
CA ARG A 234 12.99 -9.57 13.44
C ARG A 234 11.90 -9.07 12.48
N ALA A 235 10.70 -8.79 12.99
CA ALA A 235 9.61 -8.24 12.19
C ALA A 235 9.90 -6.79 11.79
N VAL A 236 10.47 -5.99 12.69
CA VAL A 236 10.93 -4.64 12.37
C VAL A 236 12.07 -4.66 11.35
N ASP A 237 13.04 -5.57 11.47
CA ASP A 237 14.10 -5.75 10.46
C ASP A 237 13.52 -6.15 9.09
N ALA A 238 12.44 -6.94 9.06
CA ALA A 238 11.74 -7.27 7.83
C ALA A 238 11.08 -6.02 7.20
N LEU A 239 10.44 -5.15 8.00
CA LEU A 239 9.94 -3.85 7.54
C LEU A 239 11.08 -2.95 7.04
N GLN A 240 12.22 -2.92 7.72
CA GLN A 240 13.38 -2.13 7.31
C GLN A 240 13.93 -2.59 5.96
N ARG A 241 14.03 -3.91 5.74
CA ARG A 241 14.39 -4.48 4.43
C ARG A 241 13.36 -4.14 3.35
N ALA A 242 12.07 -4.13 3.69
CA ALA A 242 11.02 -3.69 2.78
C ALA A 242 11.20 -2.21 2.40
N TYR A 243 11.39 -1.34 3.40
CA TYR A 243 11.58 0.09 3.23
C TYR A 243 12.80 0.44 2.36
N THR A 244 13.94 -0.17 2.65
CA THR A 244 15.20 0.08 1.91
C THR A 244 15.15 -0.45 0.48
N SER A 245 14.25 -1.39 0.17
CA SER A 245 14.02 -1.86 -1.20
C SER A 245 13.09 -0.97 -2.04
N THR A 246 12.51 0.09 -1.46
CA THR A 246 11.59 0.99 -2.19
C THR A 246 12.27 1.83 -3.26
N GLY A 247 13.56 2.10 -3.12
CA GLY A 247 14.34 2.92 -4.06
C GLY A 247 15.63 3.42 -3.42
N ARG A 248 16.39 4.26 -4.13
CA ARG A 248 17.61 4.86 -3.56
C ARG A 248 17.24 5.81 -2.42
N ASN A 249 18.11 5.92 -1.42
CA ASN A 249 17.88 6.80 -0.28
C ASN A 249 17.92 8.29 -0.68
N ASP A 250 18.77 8.66 -1.63
CA ASP A 250 18.94 10.04 -2.09
C ASP A 250 17.77 10.57 -2.93
N ASP A 251 16.87 9.68 -3.36
CA ASP A 251 15.74 10.00 -4.22
C ASP A 251 14.50 10.46 -3.42
N VAL A 252 14.67 11.50 -2.60
CA VAL A 252 13.59 12.04 -1.75
C VAL A 252 12.53 12.81 -2.58
N GLY A 253 12.84 13.12 -3.85
CA GLY A 253 11.89 13.66 -4.85
C GLY A 253 11.56 12.65 -5.96
N GLY A 254 11.76 11.36 -5.70
CA GLY A 254 11.66 10.28 -6.68
C GLY A 254 10.28 10.06 -7.26
N SER A 255 10.13 8.94 -7.98
CA SER A 255 8.82 8.58 -8.54
C SER A 255 7.76 8.54 -7.43
N ARG A 256 6.54 9.00 -7.75
CA ARG A 256 5.40 8.93 -6.84
C ARG A 256 5.18 7.52 -6.30
N GLU A 257 5.44 6.51 -7.12
CA GLU A 257 5.37 5.10 -6.74
C GLU A 257 6.34 4.74 -5.60
N THR A 258 7.60 5.18 -5.68
CA THR A 258 8.59 4.97 -4.60
C THR A 258 8.14 5.64 -3.31
N ALA A 259 7.59 6.86 -3.40
CA ALA A 259 7.04 7.58 -2.25
C ALA A 259 5.83 6.87 -1.64
N GLU A 260 4.92 6.33 -2.46
CA GLU A 260 3.77 5.54 -2.01
C GLU A 260 4.22 4.29 -1.25
N ARG A 261 5.22 3.55 -1.76
CA ARG A 261 5.76 2.37 -1.07
C ARG A 261 6.44 2.71 0.25
N SER A 262 7.18 3.82 0.31
CA SER A 262 7.78 4.30 1.57
C SER A 262 6.71 4.72 2.58
N LEU A 263 5.67 5.42 2.13
CA LEU A 263 4.55 5.83 2.97
C LEU A 263 3.81 4.59 3.51
N ASP A 264 3.56 3.58 2.68
CA ASP A 264 2.89 2.35 3.09
C ASP A 264 3.59 1.69 4.29
N VAL A 265 4.92 1.65 4.30
CA VAL A 265 5.69 1.15 5.45
C VAL A 265 5.51 2.05 6.69
N VAL A 266 5.57 3.38 6.52
CA VAL A 266 5.35 4.34 7.62
C VAL A 266 3.97 4.18 8.26
N LEU A 267 2.91 3.93 7.48
CA LEU A 267 1.58 3.71 8.05
C LEU A 267 1.53 2.48 8.97
N ARG A 268 2.25 1.39 8.62
CA ARG A 268 2.35 0.20 9.49
C ARG A 268 3.22 0.47 10.72
N ILE A 269 4.26 1.30 10.61
CA ILE A 269 5.06 1.74 11.76
C ILE A 269 4.18 2.53 12.74
N PHE A 270 3.30 3.41 12.26
CA PHE A 270 2.32 4.11 13.11
C PHE A 270 1.34 3.16 13.78
N ALA A 271 0.87 2.12 13.07
CA ALA A 271 0.01 1.10 13.65
C ALA A 271 0.69 0.37 14.83
N ILE A 272 1.91 -0.10 14.61
CA ILE A 272 2.72 -0.80 15.64
C ILE A 272 3.05 0.17 16.78
N GLY A 273 3.50 1.38 16.48
CA GLY A 273 3.88 2.38 17.46
C GLY A 273 2.73 2.78 18.37
N ALA A 274 1.55 3.04 17.80
CA ALA A 274 0.34 3.33 18.55
C ALA A 274 -0.04 2.16 19.49
N LEU A 275 0.10 0.92 19.03
CA LEU A 275 -0.08 -0.27 19.89
C LEU A 275 0.93 -0.31 21.04
N LEU A 276 2.23 -0.10 20.77
CA LEU A 276 3.27 -0.09 21.81
C LEU A 276 2.96 0.93 22.91
N VAL A 277 2.50 2.12 22.52
CA VAL A 277 2.11 3.17 23.45
C VAL A 277 0.91 2.75 24.31
N ARG A 278 -0.18 2.24 23.71
CA ARG A 278 -1.35 1.76 24.49
C ARG A 278 -0.98 0.64 25.46
N ARG A 279 -0.01 -0.19 25.09
CA ARG A 279 0.49 -1.30 25.92
C ARG A 279 1.62 -0.91 26.86
N LYS A 280 2.12 0.33 26.78
CA LYS A 280 3.27 0.83 27.54
C LYS A 280 4.53 -0.03 27.37
N GLU A 281 4.72 -0.61 26.19
CA GLU A 281 5.87 -1.47 25.86
C GLU A 281 7.07 -0.63 25.41
N TRP A 282 7.55 0.23 26.31
CA TRP A 282 8.55 1.26 26.04
C TRP A 282 9.89 0.71 25.54
N THR A 283 10.28 -0.47 26.00
CA THR A 283 11.53 -1.15 25.61
C THR A 283 11.58 -1.48 24.11
N LEU A 284 10.42 -1.58 23.44
CA LEU A 284 10.34 -1.90 22.02
C LEU A 284 10.38 -0.65 21.11
N LEU A 285 10.18 0.55 21.67
CA LEU A 285 10.17 1.80 20.89
C LEU A 285 11.51 2.09 20.20
N PRO A 286 12.69 1.98 20.85
CA PRO A 286 13.97 2.21 20.18
C PRO A 286 14.14 1.35 18.92
N ALA A 287 13.82 0.06 19.02
CA ALA A 287 13.95 -0.90 17.92
C ALA A 287 13.07 -0.52 16.73
N LEU A 288 11.89 0.07 16.96
CA LEU A 288 10.99 0.54 15.90
C LEU A 288 11.42 1.88 15.28
N VAL A 289 12.00 2.79 16.07
CA VAL A 289 12.21 4.19 15.68
C VAL A 289 13.62 4.45 15.13
N LEU A 290 14.66 3.87 15.72
CA LEU A 290 16.07 4.20 15.49
C LEU A 290 16.66 3.51 14.25
N HIS A 291 16.05 3.80 13.10
CA HIS A 291 16.51 3.36 11.78
C HIS A 291 16.96 4.58 10.97
N PRO A 292 18.19 5.10 11.18
CA PRO A 292 18.66 6.28 10.45
C PRO A 292 18.85 5.97 8.96
N ILE A 293 18.46 6.92 8.10
CA ILE A 293 18.62 6.79 6.65
C ILE A 293 19.66 7.78 6.17
N ARG A 294 20.83 7.26 5.80
CA ARG A 294 21.90 8.04 5.17
C ARG A 294 21.58 8.27 3.69
N VAL A 295 21.54 9.54 3.32
CA VAL A 295 21.27 10.03 1.95
C VAL A 295 22.56 10.47 1.27
N SER A 296 23.46 11.12 2.01
CA SER A 296 24.80 11.48 1.56
C SER A 296 25.77 11.46 2.74
N ASP A 297 27.05 11.72 2.48
CA ASP A 297 28.09 11.79 3.51
C ASP A 297 27.84 12.88 4.56
N HIS A 298 27.01 13.88 4.24
CA HIS A 298 26.69 15.02 5.11
C HIS A 298 25.20 15.14 5.44
N TYR A 299 24.40 14.14 5.11
CA TYR A 299 22.96 14.20 5.33
C TYR A 299 22.39 12.85 5.73
N VAL A 300 21.91 12.80 6.98
CA VAL A 300 21.29 11.62 7.59
C VAL A 300 19.94 12.03 8.17
N TYR A 301 18.89 11.32 7.76
CA TYR A 301 17.62 11.36 8.48
C TYR A 301 17.74 10.53 9.75
N GLY A 302 17.37 11.12 10.90
CA GLY A 302 17.47 10.45 12.20
C GLY A 302 16.57 9.22 12.34
N SER A 303 15.51 9.14 11.55
CA SER A 303 14.59 8.02 11.50
C SER A 303 14.02 7.83 10.09
N TRP A 304 13.79 6.57 9.70
CA TRP A 304 13.04 6.19 8.50
C TRP A 304 11.61 6.74 8.46
N ILE A 305 11.01 7.03 9.62
CA ILE A 305 9.70 7.71 9.72
C ILE A 305 9.83 9.10 9.12
N ARG A 306 10.85 9.88 9.54
CA ARG A 306 11.11 11.22 9.02
C ARG A 306 11.47 11.20 7.54
N HIS A 307 12.33 10.27 7.12
CA HIS A 307 12.68 10.14 5.70
C HIS A 307 11.44 9.81 4.84
N GLY A 308 10.63 8.85 5.30
CA GLY A 308 9.42 8.42 4.60
C GLY A 308 8.37 9.52 4.54
N SER A 309 8.16 10.26 5.63
CA SER A 309 7.22 11.38 5.66
C SER A 309 7.65 12.51 4.71
N VAL A 310 8.94 12.84 4.64
CA VAL A 310 9.44 13.87 3.72
C VAL A 310 9.27 13.44 2.28
N ARG A 311 9.59 12.17 1.96
CA ARG A 311 9.39 11.62 0.62
C ARG A 311 7.91 11.66 0.22
N ALA A 312 7.01 11.28 1.12
CA ALA A 312 5.57 11.33 0.89
C ALA A 312 5.06 12.76 0.68
N ALA A 313 5.50 13.72 1.51
CA ALA A 313 5.16 15.14 1.37
C ALA A 313 5.60 15.68 0.00
N ARG A 314 6.86 15.44 -0.40
CA ARG A 314 7.41 15.91 -1.68
C ARG A 314 6.72 15.31 -2.91
N ALA A 315 6.14 14.12 -2.77
CA ALA A 315 5.34 13.48 -3.82
C ALA A 315 3.86 13.92 -3.84
N GLY A 316 3.46 14.85 -2.96
CA GLY A 316 2.09 15.32 -2.82
C GLY A 316 1.13 14.26 -2.26
N LEU A 317 1.62 13.30 -1.48
CA LEU A 317 0.81 12.25 -0.86
C LEU A 317 0.19 12.67 0.48
N LEU A 318 0.66 13.79 1.05
CA LEU A 318 0.20 14.33 2.34
C LEU A 318 -0.59 15.64 2.16
N GLN A 319 -1.37 15.74 1.09
CA GLN A 319 -2.24 16.89 0.78
C GLN A 319 -3.71 16.53 1.07
N SER A 320 -4.52 17.51 1.50
CA SER A 320 -5.98 17.35 1.57
C SER A 320 -6.63 17.40 0.19
N ASP A 321 -7.94 17.08 0.13
CA ASP A 321 -8.77 17.15 -1.09
C ASP A 321 -8.76 18.52 -1.78
N ASP A 322 -8.50 19.60 -1.03
CA ASP A 322 -8.33 20.96 -1.55
C ASP A 322 -6.92 21.25 -2.12
N GLY A 323 -6.06 20.22 -2.18
CA GLY A 323 -4.69 20.28 -2.68
C GLY A 323 -3.70 20.98 -1.74
N ARG A 324 -4.12 21.34 -0.51
CA ARG A 324 -3.26 22.02 0.47
C ARG A 324 -2.55 21.03 1.36
N GLU A 325 -1.30 21.32 1.71
CA GLU A 325 -0.63 20.63 2.81
C GLU A 325 -1.30 21.06 4.11
N ARG A 326 -2.01 20.13 4.78
CA ARG A 326 -2.47 20.33 6.16
C ARG A 326 -1.51 19.61 7.10
N GLY A 327 -1.27 20.21 8.26
CA GLY A 327 -0.61 19.50 9.35
C GLY A 327 -1.36 18.22 9.71
N GLY A 328 -0.65 17.21 10.18
CA GLY A 328 -1.26 15.98 10.70
C GLY A 328 -1.72 14.96 9.66
N GLN A 329 -1.61 15.24 8.36
CA GLN A 329 -2.10 14.30 7.31
C GLN A 329 -1.49 12.91 7.38
N LEU A 330 -0.24 12.79 7.84
CA LEU A 330 0.37 11.47 8.07
C LEU A 330 -0.40 10.67 9.13
N ILE A 331 -0.74 11.30 10.26
CA ILE A 331 -1.53 10.68 11.33
C ILE A 331 -2.93 10.38 10.81
N SER A 332 -3.54 11.29 10.04
CA SER A 332 -4.87 11.06 9.50
C SER A 332 -4.94 9.86 8.55
N LEU A 333 -3.97 9.74 7.65
CA LEU A 333 -3.86 8.58 6.76
C LEU A 333 -3.60 7.30 7.54
N ALA A 334 -2.75 7.35 8.57
CA ALA A 334 -2.47 6.19 9.41
C ALA A 334 -3.73 5.75 10.18
N HIS A 335 -4.49 6.69 10.74
CA HIS A 335 -5.75 6.42 11.44
C HIS A 335 -6.75 5.72 10.52
N SER A 336 -7.09 6.33 9.39
CA SER A 336 -8.05 5.77 8.44
C SER A 336 -7.58 4.44 7.83
N PHE A 337 -6.27 4.21 7.77
CA PHE A 337 -5.70 2.92 7.38
C PHE A 337 -5.91 1.87 8.48
N VAL A 338 -5.47 2.13 9.71
CA VAL A 338 -5.55 1.17 10.83
C VAL A 338 -6.99 0.89 11.25
N ALA A 339 -7.89 1.87 11.14
CA ALA A 339 -9.31 1.70 11.44
C ALA A 339 -9.95 0.60 10.56
N ARG A 340 -9.50 0.48 9.31
CA ARG A 340 -9.98 -0.53 8.33
C ARG A 340 -9.27 -1.89 8.42
N GLU A 341 -8.24 -2.01 9.25
CA GLU A 341 -7.38 -3.19 9.35
C GLU A 341 -7.33 -3.70 10.80
N PRO A 342 -8.39 -4.39 11.30
CA PRO A 342 -8.47 -4.76 12.71
C PRO A 342 -7.32 -5.67 13.18
N ALA A 343 -6.73 -6.46 12.29
CA ALA A 343 -5.57 -7.30 12.59
C ALA A 343 -4.31 -6.50 13.02
N LEU A 344 -4.24 -5.20 12.71
CA LEU A 344 -3.16 -4.30 13.13
C LEU A 344 -3.41 -3.65 14.51
N ARG A 345 -4.58 -3.88 15.10
CA ARG A 345 -4.95 -3.43 16.45
C ARG A 345 -5.39 -4.62 17.31
N PRO A 346 -4.54 -5.65 17.47
CA PRO A 346 -4.91 -6.91 18.11
C PRO A 346 -5.21 -6.80 19.62
N ASP A 347 -5.01 -5.64 20.23
CA ASP A 347 -5.38 -5.33 21.61
C ASP A 347 -6.87 -5.03 21.80
N TYR A 348 -7.62 -4.85 20.71
CA TYR A 348 -9.07 -4.65 20.70
C TYR A 348 -9.75 -5.69 19.81
N SER A 349 -11.06 -5.90 20.03
CA SER A 349 -11.85 -6.76 19.15
C SER A 349 -12.02 -6.10 17.77
N ASP A 350 -12.27 -6.91 16.75
CA ASP A 350 -12.62 -6.45 15.42
C ASP A 350 -13.90 -5.60 15.41
N GLU A 351 -14.85 -5.91 16.30
CA GLU A 351 -16.11 -5.18 16.53
C GLU A 351 -15.97 -3.85 17.29
N THR A 352 -14.78 -3.54 17.82
CA THR A 352 -14.57 -2.28 18.57
C THR A 352 -14.73 -1.08 17.65
N ASP A 353 -15.67 -0.21 18.01
CA ASP A 353 -15.96 1.02 17.29
C ASP A 353 -14.79 2.01 17.35
N ILE A 354 -14.59 2.74 16.25
CA ILE A 354 -13.53 3.73 16.08
C ILE A 354 -14.20 4.98 15.51
N SER A 355 -14.12 6.08 16.25
CA SER A 355 -14.62 7.36 15.77
C SER A 355 -13.95 7.72 14.44
N PRO A 356 -14.73 8.13 13.42
CA PRO A 356 -14.15 8.72 12.22
C PRO A 356 -13.24 9.88 12.61
N ILE A 357 -12.09 9.98 11.96
CA ILE A 357 -11.12 11.01 12.30
C ILE A 357 -11.67 12.44 12.10
N GLU A 358 -12.59 12.61 11.16
CA GLU A 358 -13.26 13.86 10.84
C GLU A 358 -14.08 14.40 12.02
N GLU A 359 -14.55 13.52 12.90
CA GLU A 359 -15.28 13.91 14.12
C GLU A 359 -14.33 14.47 15.19
N MET A 360 -13.04 14.16 15.12
CA MET A 360 -12.01 14.60 16.07
C MET A 360 -12.43 14.40 17.53
N SER A 361 -13.09 13.28 17.83
CA SER A 361 -13.60 12.97 19.16
C SER A 361 -12.46 12.92 20.19
N ASP A 362 -12.66 13.55 21.35
CA ASP A 362 -11.69 13.51 22.46
C ASP A 362 -11.43 12.05 22.93
N GLY A 363 -12.46 11.21 22.84
CA GLY A 363 -12.43 9.79 23.20
C GLY A 363 -11.86 8.86 22.13
N ASP A 364 -11.40 9.39 20.99
CA ASP A 364 -10.77 8.58 19.94
C ASP A 364 -9.43 8.02 20.42
N TRP A 365 -9.48 6.81 20.97
CA TRP A 365 -8.34 6.11 21.52
C TRP A 365 -7.27 5.82 20.47
N LEU A 366 -7.65 5.62 19.20
CA LEU A 366 -6.72 5.34 18.12
C LEU A 366 -5.94 6.60 17.77
N LEU A 367 -6.65 7.72 17.55
CA LEU A 367 -6.03 9.01 17.30
C LEU A 367 -5.13 9.44 18.46
N ASN A 368 -5.60 9.31 19.70
CA ASN A 368 -4.81 9.64 20.89
C ASN A 368 -3.49 8.84 20.92
N SER A 369 -3.56 7.51 20.73
CA SER A 369 -2.36 6.68 20.72
C SER A 369 -1.41 6.95 19.54
N MET A 370 -1.93 7.38 18.38
CA MET A 370 -1.10 7.80 17.25
C MET A 370 -0.43 9.15 17.49
N CYS A 371 -1.12 10.12 18.09
CA CYS A 371 -0.52 11.39 18.49
C CYS A 371 0.57 11.19 19.56
N GLU A 372 0.31 10.32 20.54
CA GLU A 372 1.28 9.98 21.58
C GLU A 372 2.50 9.24 21.00
N PHE A 373 2.30 8.28 20.10
CA PHE A 373 3.41 7.63 19.38
C PHE A 373 4.20 8.61 18.51
N ASP A 374 3.51 9.53 17.82
CA ASP A 374 4.16 10.56 16.99
C ASP A 374 5.16 11.38 17.83
N LEU A 375 4.76 11.74 19.04
CA LEU A 375 5.62 12.46 19.96
C LEU A 375 6.77 11.59 20.48
N TRP A 376 6.50 10.34 20.85
CA TRP A 376 7.53 9.39 21.29
C TRP A 376 8.65 9.21 20.26
N TRP A 377 8.32 8.97 18.99
CA TRP A 377 9.36 8.77 17.98
C TRP A 377 10.16 10.04 17.74
N CYS A 378 9.52 11.23 17.80
CA CYS A 378 10.23 12.50 17.69
C CYS A 378 11.24 12.69 18.82
N LEU A 379 10.83 12.42 20.07
CA LEU A 379 11.70 12.52 21.25
C LEU A 379 12.86 11.53 21.18
N ILE A 380 12.59 10.28 20.82
CA ILE A 380 13.61 9.22 20.72
C ILE A 380 14.63 9.57 19.64
N ALA A 381 14.18 10.02 18.46
CA ALA A 381 15.06 10.43 17.37
C ALA A 381 15.89 11.67 17.74
N ALA A 382 15.30 12.64 18.45
CA ALA A 382 16.00 13.84 18.92
C ALA A 382 17.07 13.52 19.97
N ALA A 383 16.73 12.72 20.99
CA ALA A 383 17.67 12.36 22.06
C ALA A 383 18.84 11.48 21.58
N ASN A 384 18.65 10.73 20.48
CA ASN A 384 19.65 9.87 19.86
C ASN A 384 20.16 10.41 18.52
N ARG A 385 20.06 11.73 18.30
CA ARG A 385 20.38 12.36 17.03
C ARG A 385 21.85 12.08 16.62
N PRO A 386 22.12 11.60 15.39
CA PRO A 386 23.47 11.53 14.87
C PRO A 386 24.14 12.92 14.82
N ILE A 387 25.44 13.00 15.11
CA ILE A 387 26.20 14.26 15.13
C ILE A 387 26.03 15.06 13.81
N ASP A 388 25.99 14.36 12.68
CA ASP A 388 25.90 14.97 11.34
C ASP A 388 24.45 15.26 10.88
N SER A 389 23.45 15.05 11.75
CA SER A 389 22.03 15.29 11.42
C SER A 389 21.57 16.64 11.99
N GLY A 390 21.13 17.54 11.12
CA GLY A 390 20.45 18.77 11.56
C GLY A 390 19.06 18.46 12.12
N ILE A 391 18.59 19.27 13.08
CA ILE A 391 17.34 19.01 13.83
C ILE A 391 16.11 18.79 12.94
N GLY A 392 15.97 19.54 11.84
CA GLY A 392 14.86 19.38 10.89
C GLY A 392 14.91 18.09 10.04
N ALA A 393 16.08 17.44 9.97
CA ALA A 393 16.25 16.12 9.36
C ALA A 393 16.02 14.98 10.37
N THR A 394 15.93 15.29 11.67
CA THR A 394 15.81 14.30 12.72
C THR A 394 14.34 13.90 12.97
N PHE A 395 13.45 14.89 13.11
CA PHE A 395 12.05 14.63 13.44
C PHE A 395 11.10 15.70 12.87
N ASN A 396 9.78 15.45 13.00
CA ASN A 396 8.71 16.39 12.67
C ASN A 396 7.43 16.01 13.42
N PRO A 397 7.01 16.76 14.46
CA PRO A 397 5.88 16.40 15.31
C PRO A 397 4.56 16.66 14.58
N SER A 398 4.12 15.69 13.78
CA SER A 398 2.88 15.75 13.01
C SER A 398 1.65 15.87 13.91
N CYS A 399 1.75 15.39 15.16
CA CYS A 399 0.75 15.54 16.21
C CYS A 399 0.44 17.01 16.57
N ALA A 400 1.33 17.95 16.25
CA ALA A 400 1.13 19.39 16.47
C ALA A 400 -0.12 19.96 15.77
N ALA A 401 -0.64 19.26 14.75
CA ALA A 401 -1.90 19.61 14.09
C ALA A 401 -3.15 19.26 14.91
N PHE A 402 -3.01 18.48 15.97
CA PHE A 402 -4.09 18.09 16.88
C PHE A 402 -3.90 18.75 18.25
N HIS A 403 -4.89 18.65 19.13
CA HIS A 403 -4.79 19.21 20.48
C HIS A 403 -3.70 18.52 21.32
N GLN A 404 -2.91 19.32 22.05
CA GLN A 404 -1.78 18.84 22.86
C GLN A 404 -2.17 17.73 23.84
N TYR A 405 -3.38 17.77 24.42
CA TYR A 405 -3.82 16.76 25.39
C TYR A 405 -3.73 15.33 24.86
N ARG A 406 -3.80 15.12 23.53
CA ARG A 406 -3.68 13.80 22.90
C ARG A 406 -2.28 13.21 22.99
N ALA A 407 -1.26 14.08 22.99
CA ALA A 407 0.14 13.69 23.04
C ALA A 407 0.79 13.96 24.42
N GLN A 408 0.11 14.71 25.29
CA GLN A 408 0.57 15.05 26.64
C GLN A 408 1.00 13.82 27.48
N PRO A 409 0.33 12.65 27.41
CA PRO A 409 0.77 11.48 28.16
C PRO A 409 2.22 11.04 27.84
N ALA A 410 2.69 11.21 26.60
CA ALA A 410 4.08 10.92 26.24
C ALA A 410 5.06 11.87 26.95
N LEU A 411 4.74 13.17 27.00
CA LEU A 411 5.58 14.16 27.69
C LEU A 411 5.65 13.85 29.19
N ASP A 412 4.50 13.61 29.80
CA ASP A 412 4.42 13.33 31.24
C ASP A 412 5.18 12.05 31.59
N ALA A 413 5.02 10.98 30.80
CA ALA A 413 5.72 9.72 31.01
C ALA A 413 7.25 9.87 30.83
N ALA A 414 7.70 10.59 29.80
CA ALA A 414 9.11 10.85 29.57
C ALA A 414 9.76 11.67 30.71
N ALA A 415 9.05 12.65 31.27
CA ALA A 415 9.59 13.49 32.33
C ALA A 415 9.54 12.85 33.73
N SER A 416 8.47 12.10 34.04
CA SER A 416 8.17 11.67 35.40
C SER A 416 8.78 10.32 35.81
N ASP A 417 9.04 9.42 34.86
CA ASP A 417 9.43 8.04 35.16
C ASP A 417 10.81 7.68 34.59
N ALA A 418 11.78 7.47 35.49
CA ALA A 418 13.15 7.10 35.12
C ALA A 418 13.26 5.71 34.47
N ALA A 419 12.40 4.76 34.82
CA ALA A 419 12.38 3.44 34.19
C ALA A 419 11.82 3.54 32.76
N VAL A 420 10.79 4.36 32.55
CA VAL A 420 10.29 4.67 31.20
C VAL A 420 11.41 5.29 30.36
N ARG A 421 12.13 6.28 30.89
CA ARG A 421 13.27 6.89 30.19
C ARG A 421 14.35 5.88 29.82
N SER A 422 14.76 5.05 30.78
CA SER A 422 15.77 4.01 30.55
C SER A 422 15.36 3.02 29.46
N ASN A 423 14.08 2.69 29.36
CA ASN A 423 13.56 1.73 28.37
C ASN A 423 13.35 2.37 26.99
N ALA A 424 12.82 3.60 26.93
CA ALA A 424 12.41 4.23 25.68
C ALA A 424 13.56 4.90 24.89
N PHE A 425 14.65 5.31 25.56
CA PHE A 425 15.68 6.15 24.94
C PHE A 425 17.03 5.47 24.69
N GLY A 426 17.13 4.14 24.83
CA GLY A 426 18.32 3.38 24.38
C GLY A 426 19.63 3.77 25.07
N GLY A 427 19.57 4.29 26.30
CA GLY A 427 20.74 4.72 27.08
C GLY A 427 21.11 6.19 26.94
N ALA A 428 20.31 7.02 26.24
CA ALA A 428 20.50 8.46 26.22
C ALA A 428 20.45 9.04 27.65
N PRO A 429 21.35 9.97 28.02
CA PRO A 429 21.34 10.59 29.34
C PRO A 429 20.13 11.51 29.51
N ASP A 430 19.68 11.71 30.75
CA ASP A 430 18.56 12.60 31.08
C ASP A 430 18.72 14.01 30.50
N SER A 431 19.95 14.50 30.34
CA SER A 431 20.22 15.80 29.69
C SER A 431 19.84 15.82 28.21
N ALA A 432 20.18 14.77 27.46
CA ALA A 432 19.79 14.66 26.05
C ALA A 432 18.28 14.48 25.90
N ILE A 433 17.63 13.77 26.83
CA ILE A 433 16.18 13.60 26.86
C ILE A 433 15.50 14.94 27.17
N ALA A 434 16.02 15.72 28.12
CA ALA A 434 15.52 17.04 28.45
C ALA A 434 15.66 18.04 27.29
N ASP A 435 16.80 18.04 26.60
CA ASP A 435 17.02 18.87 25.42
C ASP A 435 16.10 18.45 24.25
N ALA A 436 15.89 17.14 24.06
CA ALA A 436 14.92 16.61 23.10
C ALA A 436 13.48 17.05 23.41
N LEU A 437 13.05 16.97 24.68
CA LEU A 437 11.74 17.47 25.12
C LEU A 437 11.57 18.96 24.81
N ALA A 438 12.57 19.77 25.16
CA ALA A 438 12.53 21.21 24.92
C ALA A 438 12.41 21.51 23.41
N ALA A 439 13.24 20.87 22.59
CA ALA A 439 13.28 21.12 21.15
C ALA A 439 12.03 20.63 20.40
N VAL A 440 11.58 19.40 20.69
CA VAL A 440 10.39 18.82 20.06
C VAL A 440 9.15 19.63 20.42
N VAL A 441 8.97 19.99 21.70
CA VAL A 441 7.81 20.78 22.15
C VAL A 441 7.87 22.19 21.58
N HIS A 442 9.03 22.84 21.52
CA HIS A 442 9.17 24.16 20.90
C HIS A 442 8.71 24.15 19.43
N ILE A 443 9.17 23.16 18.66
CA ILE A 443 8.76 23.00 17.25
C ILE A 443 7.26 22.69 17.15
N ALA A 444 6.73 21.81 18.01
CA ALA A 444 5.31 21.47 18.02
C ALA A 444 4.42 22.69 18.33
N VAL A 445 4.80 23.54 19.29
CA VAL A 445 4.08 24.80 19.57
C VAL A 445 4.04 25.69 18.34
N GLY A 446 5.20 25.93 17.71
CA GLY A 446 5.29 26.75 16.50
C GLY A 446 4.45 26.19 15.34
N GLN A 447 4.49 24.87 15.13
CA GLN A 447 3.70 24.19 14.10
C GLN A 447 2.19 24.21 14.40
N SER A 448 1.79 24.06 15.66
CA SER A 448 0.37 24.10 16.05
C SER A 448 -0.27 25.43 15.64
N HIS A 449 0.42 26.55 15.83
CA HIS A 449 -0.05 27.87 15.41
C HIS A 449 -0.20 27.97 13.88
N GLN A 450 0.70 27.35 13.11
CA GLN A 450 0.60 27.31 11.64
C GLN A 450 -0.62 26.53 11.17
N TYR A 451 -1.08 25.56 11.96
CA TYR A 451 -2.26 24.75 11.69
C TYR A 451 -3.55 25.31 12.33
N GLY A 452 -3.48 26.48 12.98
CA GLY A 452 -4.62 27.11 13.65
C GLY A 452 -4.96 26.53 15.04
N GLY A 453 -4.09 25.68 15.59
CA GLY A 453 -4.16 25.18 16.96
C GLY A 453 -3.40 26.07 17.95
N TRP A 454 -3.46 25.69 19.22
CA TRP A 454 -2.72 26.32 20.31
C TRP A 454 -2.23 25.27 21.29
N TRP A 455 -0.95 24.93 21.23
CA TRP A 455 -0.30 24.08 22.23
C TRP A 455 0.21 24.96 23.38
N ASP A 456 -0.12 24.58 24.61
CA ASP A 456 0.38 25.22 25.84
C ASP A 456 1.88 24.92 26.08
N GLY A 457 2.46 24.00 25.31
CA GLY A 457 3.87 23.66 25.36
C GLY A 457 4.26 23.03 26.70
N LEU A 458 5.45 23.36 27.20
CA LEU A 458 5.94 22.84 28.49
C LEU A 458 5.11 23.34 29.68
N ASP A 459 4.38 24.46 29.53
CA ASP A 459 3.58 25.04 30.61
C ASP A 459 2.32 24.21 30.92
N ALA A 460 1.94 23.27 30.05
CA ALA A 460 0.86 22.32 30.30
C ALA A 460 1.12 21.39 31.50
N SER A 461 2.40 21.13 31.83
CA SER A 461 2.78 20.17 32.86
C SER A 461 3.98 20.67 33.67
N PRO A 462 3.78 21.07 34.95
CA PRO A 462 4.87 21.51 35.82
C PRO A 462 6.00 20.48 35.95
N THR A 463 5.66 19.19 35.96
CA THR A 463 6.64 18.10 36.02
C THR A 463 7.54 18.07 34.79
N VAL A 464 6.97 18.22 33.59
CA VAL A 464 7.74 18.26 32.34
C VAL A 464 8.65 19.49 32.32
N LYS A 465 8.10 20.66 32.69
CA LYS A 465 8.85 21.91 32.78
C LYS A 465 10.02 21.82 33.77
N ASP A 466 9.79 21.23 34.94
CA ASP A 466 10.82 21.06 35.98
C ASP A 466 11.92 20.06 35.56
N PHE A 467 11.55 18.98 34.86
CA PHE A 467 12.53 18.04 34.31
C PHE A 467 13.45 18.73 33.29
N VAL A 468 12.86 19.45 32.32
CA VAL A 468 13.62 20.21 31.31
C VAL A 468 14.52 21.26 31.96
N ARG A 469 14.02 22.00 32.96
CA ARG A 469 14.83 23.00 33.68
C ARG A 469 15.99 22.38 34.47
N THR A 470 15.77 21.21 35.08
CA THR A 470 16.77 20.56 35.95
C THR A 470 17.87 19.89 35.15
N HIS A 471 17.54 19.26 34.02
CA HIS A 471 18.46 18.40 33.26
C HIS A 471 18.89 18.98 31.91
N GLY A 472 18.14 19.93 31.35
CA GLY A 472 18.43 20.51 30.04
C GLY A 472 19.74 21.30 30.03
N THR A 473 20.44 21.23 28.90
CA THR A 473 21.69 21.97 28.67
C THR A 473 21.50 23.15 27.73
N GLY A 474 20.38 23.19 27.00
CA GLY A 474 20.06 24.22 26.01
C GLY A 474 20.71 23.98 24.65
N ALA A 475 21.34 22.81 24.42
CA ALA A 475 22.10 22.51 23.22
C ALA A 475 21.26 22.44 21.93
N ASP A 476 19.96 22.16 22.03
CA ASP A 476 19.10 21.84 20.88
C ASP A 476 17.83 22.69 20.77
N VAL A 477 17.65 23.71 21.61
CA VAL A 477 16.51 24.63 21.50
C VAL A 477 16.80 25.62 20.38
N PRO A 478 16.00 25.66 19.29
CA PRO A 478 16.16 26.67 18.26
C PRO A 478 15.87 28.06 18.85
N GLY A 479 16.91 28.87 19.00
CA GLY A 479 16.78 30.27 19.44
C GLY A 479 16.67 30.45 20.95
N TYR A 480 17.84 30.49 21.61
CA TYR A 480 18.37 31.79 22.03
C TYR A 480 19.33 32.31 20.96
#